data_AF-A0A430E6R0-F1
#
_entry.id   AF-A0A430E6R0-F1
#
_cell.length_a   1.000
_cell.length_b   1.000
_cell.length_c   1.000
_cell.angle_alpha   90.00
_cell.angle_beta   90.00
_cell.angle_gamma   90.00
#
_symmetry.space_group_name_H-M   'P 1'
#
loop_
_entity.id
_entity.type
_entity.pdbx_description
1 polymer ?
#
loop_
_entity_poly.entity_id
_entity_poly.type
_entity_poly.pdbx_seq_one_letter_code
_entity_poly.pdbx_strand_id
1 'polypeptide(L)'
;FCTQRTPDGLERGLLGSAGTAVVLSSAAATFTNGAYTLQVREQVDGADWSYAQVPQESVAGWLAGHAPQGGRIGYDPWLHTREWVERTAAALAPRGGTLVPVAANPIDALWADRPEPSDAPLAVQPDTLAGRSAADQRAEIADWLRAQGADALVLSALASVAWAFNGRGT
;
A
#
# COMPACT_ATOMS: atom_id res chain seq x y z
N PHE A 1 7.41 8.62 -9.62
CA PHE A 1 7.18 7.30 -9.02
C PHE A 1 6.27 7.47 -7.82
N CYS A 2 5.24 6.63 -7.69
CA CYS A 2 4.34 6.60 -6.53
C CYS A 2 4.68 5.39 -5.65
N THR A 3 4.81 5.61 -4.35
CA THR A 3 5.22 4.57 -3.40
C THR A 3 4.57 4.76 -2.04
N GLN A 4 4.39 3.65 -1.33
CA GLN A 4 4.06 3.63 0.10
C GLN A 4 5.28 3.22 0.96
N ARG A 5 6.46 3.04 0.33
CA ARG A 5 7.75 2.72 0.97
C ARG A 5 8.74 3.87 0.81
N THR A 6 9.57 4.11 1.81
CA THR A 6 10.65 5.12 1.80
C THR A 6 12.02 4.47 2.11
N PRO A 7 13.12 4.87 1.43
CA PRO A 7 14.43 4.19 1.50
C PRO A 7 15.29 4.55 2.71
N ASP A 8 14.94 5.58 3.48
CA ASP A 8 15.61 5.83 4.74
C ASP A 8 15.09 4.82 5.76
N GLY A 9 16.01 4.07 6.40
CA GLY A 9 15.77 3.29 7.61
C GLY A 9 15.28 4.17 8.76
N LEU A 10 14.10 4.73 8.61
CA LEU A 10 13.50 5.57 9.60
C LEU A 10 12.66 4.67 10.50
N GLU A 11 13.22 4.41 11.68
CA GLU A 11 12.42 4.38 12.91
C GLU A 11 11.62 5.71 13.14
N ARG A 12 11.57 6.63 12.16
CA ARG A 12 10.98 7.99 12.18
C ARG A 12 10.44 8.45 10.81
N GLY A 13 9.85 7.57 10.00
CA GLY A 13 9.55 7.83 8.59
C GLY A 13 8.11 7.52 8.37
N LEU A 14 7.27 8.55 8.55
CA LEU A 14 5.82 8.41 8.64
C LEU A 14 5.45 7.10 9.35
N LEU A 15 5.70 7.04 10.66
CA LEU A 15 5.20 5.99 11.57
C LEU A 15 3.66 5.90 11.61
N GLY A 16 2.99 6.56 10.67
CA GLY A 16 1.59 6.44 10.43
C GLY A 16 1.28 5.36 9.41
N SER A 17 0.30 4.54 9.78
CA SER A 17 -0.42 3.58 8.93
C SER A 17 -1.01 4.16 7.62
N ALA A 18 -0.75 5.44 7.29
CA ALA A 18 -1.34 6.19 6.20
C ALA A 18 -0.38 7.27 5.65
N GLY A 19 0.71 6.84 5.02
CA GLY A 19 1.62 7.71 4.24
C GLY A 19 1.71 7.24 2.78
N THR A 20 1.54 8.14 1.82
CA THR A 20 1.89 7.88 0.41
C THR A 20 2.85 8.95 -0.06
N ALA A 21 3.86 8.58 -0.83
CA ALA A 21 4.82 9.51 -1.41
C ALA A 21 4.75 9.48 -2.94
N VAL A 22 4.87 10.66 -3.55
CA VAL A 22 4.99 10.83 -4.99
C VAL A 22 6.23 11.65 -5.29
N VAL A 23 7.12 11.11 -6.12
CA VAL A 23 8.35 11.78 -6.55
C VAL A 23 8.31 11.98 -8.06
N LEU A 24 8.37 13.22 -8.50
CA LEU A 24 8.57 13.64 -9.88
C LEU A 24 10.00 14.18 -10.06
N SER A 25 10.42 14.42 -11.29
CA SER A 25 11.77 14.97 -11.56
C SER A 25 12.00 16.36 -10.99
N SER A 26 10.95 17.13 -10.73
CA SER A 26 11.02 18.53 -10.29
C SER A 26 10.16 18.85 -9.06
N ALA A 27 9.54 17.85 -8.45
CA ALA A 27 8.66 18.04 -7.30
C ALA A 27 8.49 16.72 -6.53
N ALA A 28 8.31 16.80 -5.23
CA ALA A 28 7.93 15.67 -4.40
C ALA A 28 6.79 16.06 -3.45
N ALA A 29 5.92 15.10 -3.14
CA ALA A 29 4.79 15.28 -2.24
C ALA A 29 4.59 14.07 -1.34
N THR A 30 4.32 14.35 -0.07
CA THR A 30 3.92 13.35 0.92
C THR A 30 2.46 13.58 1.33
N PHE A 31 1.69 12.50 1.38
CA PHE A 31 0.25 12.50 1.61
C PHE A 31 -0.02 11.79 2.92
N THR A 32 -0.58 12.52 3.89
CA THR A 32 -0.83 12.01 5.23
C THR A 32 -2.23 12.40 5.70
N ASN A 33 -2.82 11.61 6.59
CA ASN A 33 -4.05 12.03 7.26
C ASN A 33 -3.76 13.06 8.37
N GLY A 34 -4.82 13.60 8.98
CA GLY A 34 -4.71 14.63 10.03
C GLY A 34 -3.89 14.21 11.26
N ALA A 35 -3.80 12.91 11.57
CA ALA A 35 -3.09 12.41 12.75
C ALA A 35 -1.56 12.59 12.66
N TYR A 36 -1.02 12.71 11.44
CA TYR A 36 0.44 12.78 11.20
C TYR A 36 0.91 14.16 10.73
N THR A 37 0.05 15.18 10.76
CA THR A 37 0.34 16.52 10.23
C THR A 37 1.55 17.21 10.86
N LEU A 38 1.74 17.05 12.17
CA LEU A 38 2.90 17.60 12.87
C LEU A 38 4.14 16.71 12.66
N GLN A 39 3.96 15.39 12.83
CA GLN A 39 5.04 14.43 12.70
C GLN A 39 5.72 14.48 11.32
N VAL A 40 4.96 14.62 10.24
CA VAL A 40 5.53 14.66 8.88
C VAL A 40 6.45 15.87 8.69
N ARG A 41 6.16 17.00 9.33
CA ARG A 41 6.97 18.23 9.23
C ARG A 41 8.25 18.16 10.07
N GLU A 42 8.29 17.30 11.07
CA GLU A 42 9.49 17.03 11.85
C GLU A 42 10.43 16.01 11.17
N GLN A 43 9.88 15.19 10.27
CA GLN A 43 10.57 14.03 9.69
C GLN A 43 10.96 14.20 8.22
N VAL A 44 10.29 15.09 7.51
CA VAL A 44 10.50 15.33 6.08
C VAL A 44 10.87 16.80 5.90
N ASP A 45 11.90 17.09 5.10
CA ASP A 45 12.29 18.48 4.83
C ASP A 45 11.29 19.14 3.86
N GLY A 46 10.72 20.26 4.28
CA GLY A 46 9.78 21.05 3.47
C GLY A 46 10.45 21.81 2.31
N ALA A 47 11.78 21.87 2.28
CA ALA A 47 12.52 22.39 1.13
C ALA A 47 12.43 21.45 -0.08
N ASP A 48 12.42 20.13 0.16
CA ASP A 48 12.40 19.11 -0.89
C ASP A 48 10.99 18.54 -1.13
N TRP A 49 10.12 18.60 -0.12
CA TRP A 49 8.79 17.98 -0.16
C TRP A 49 7.63 18.95 0.13
N SER A 50 6.55 18.79 -0.64
CA SER A 50 5.26 19.37 -0.31
C SER A 50 4.43 18.44 0.58
N TYR A 51 3.65 19.01 1.48
CA TYR A 51 2.76 18.29 2.40
C TYR A 51 1.32 18.36 1.93
N ALA A 52 0.75 17.21 1.57
CA ALA A 52 -0.65 17.07 1.17
C ALA A 52 -1.45 16.37 2.29
N GLN A 53 -2.63 16.93 2.58
CA GLN A 53 -3.53 16.41 3.61
C GLN A 53 -4.63 15.56 2.99
N VAL A 54 -4.77 14.31 3.42
CA VAL A 54 -5.84 13.40 3.00
C VAL A 54 -7.01 13.52 3.99
N PRO A 55 -8.27 13.67 3.53
CA PRO A 55 -8.76 13.50 2.15
C PRO A 55 -8.86 14.77 1.29
N GLN A 56 -8.45 15.93 1.81
CA GLN A 56 -8.62 17.23 1.14
C GLN A 56 -7.90 17.27 -0.22
N GLU A 57 -6.71 16.69 -0.28
CA GLU A 57 -5.92 16.54 -1.49
C GLU A 57 -5.61 15.06 -1.73
N SER A 58 -6.07 14.55 -2.87
CA SER A 58 -5.78 13.17 -3.28
C SER A 58 -4.51 13.11 -4.12
N VAL A 59 -3.82 11.97 -4.08
CA VAL A 59 -2.66 11.68 -4.94
C VAL A 59 -3.00 11.90 -6.42
N ALA A 60 -4.17 11.44 -6.85
CA ALA A 60 -4.64 11.60 -8.22
C ALA A 60 -4.86 13.08 -8.59
N GLY A 61 -5.47 13.87 -7.70
CA GLY A 61 -5.68 15.31 -7.90
C GLY A 61 -4.37 16.08 -7.95
N TRP A 62 -3.44 15.79 -7.03
CA TRP A 62 -2.12 16.41 -7.02
C TRP A 62 -1.35 16.08 -8.31
N LEU A 63 -1.36 14.83 -8.75
CA LEU A 63 -0.74 14.41 -10.01
C LEU A 63 -1.36 15.11 -11.24
N ALA A 64 -2.67 15.35 -11.26
CA ALA A 64 -3.32 16.09 -12.34
C ALA A 64 -2.80 17.53 -12.48
N GLY A 65 -2.36 18.15 -11.37
CA GLY A 65 -1.74 19.49 -11.37
C GLY A 65 -0.25 19.48 -11.71
N HIS A 66 0.48 18.46 -11.23
CA HIS A 66 1.95 18.48 -11.17
C HIS A 66 2.64 17.56 -12.17
N ALA A 67 1.97 16.53 -12.69
CA ALA A 67 2.58 15.62 -13.66
C ALA A 67 2.91 16.35 -14.97
N PRO A 68 4.08 16.07 -15.58
CA PRO A 68 4.44 16.66 -16.86
C PRO A 68 3.46 16.22 -17.97
N GLN A 69 3.29 17.07 -18.99
CA GLN A 69 2.48 16.72 -20.16
C GLN A 69 3.02 15.45 -20.81
N GLY A 70 2.15 14.48 -21.09
CA GLY A 70 2.57 13.17 -21.61
C GLY A 70 3.37 12.32 -20.60
N GLY A 71 3.39 12.71 -19.32
CA GLY A 71 4.20 12.09 -18.29
C GLY A 71 3.89 10.62 -18.07
N ARG A 72 4.93 9.81 -17.84
CA ARG A 72 4.81 8.39 -17.47
C ARG A 72 5.10 8.25 -15.99
N ILE A 73 4.09 7.92 -15.20
CA ILE A 73 4.21 7.80 -13.75
C ILE A 73 4.32 6.32 -13.38
N GLY A 74 5.49 5.90 -12.91
CA GLY A 74 5.70 4.55 -12.40
C GLY A 74 5.03 4.32 -11.04
N TYR A 75 4.50 3.13 -10.79
CA TYR A 75 4.02 2.68 -9.48
C TYR A 75 4.31 1.19 -9.26
N ASP A 76 4.47 0.78 -8.01
CA ASP A 76 4.61 -0.64 -7.62
C ASP A 76 3.21 -1.29 -7.57
N PRO A 77 2.88 -2.26 -8.46
CA PRO A 77 1.55 -2.86 -8.50
C PRO A 77 1.20 -3.67 -7.24
N TRP A 78 2.17 -4.02 -6.40
CA TRP A 78 1.93 -4.72 -5.13
C TRP A 78 1.47 -3.79 -4.00
N LEU A 79 1.61 -2.47 -4.15
CA LEU A 79 1.32 -1.49 -3.09
C LEU A 79 0.05 -0.67 -3.35
N HIS A 80 -0.62 -0.88 -4.48
CA HIS A 80 -1.74 -0.04 -4.89
C HIS A 80 -2.97 -0.88 -5.26
N THR A 81 -4.14 -0.43 -4.80
CA THR A 81 -5.42 -1.07 -5.15
C THR A 81 -5.81 -0.76 -6.60
N ARG A 82 -6.62 -1.64 -7.20
CA ARG A 82 -7.18 -1.44 -8.53
C ARG A 82 -7.91 -0.10 -8.66
N GLU A 83 -8.74 0.25 -7.68
CA GLU A 83 -9.48 1.52 -7.66
C GLU A 83 -8.54 2.73 -7.68
N TRP A 84 -7.43 2.68 -6.93
CA TRP A 84 -6.44 3.74 -6.94
C TRP A 84 -5.79 3.88 -8.32
N VAL A 85 -5.46 2.77 -8.97
CA VAL A 85 -4.87 2.75 -10.32
C VAL A 85 -5.83 3.37 -11.34
N GLU A 86 -7.09 2.93 -11.35
CA GLU A 86 -8.11 3.42 -12.28
C GLU A 86 -8.37 4.93 -12.09
N ARG A 87 -8.55 5.38 -10.85
CA ARG A 87 -8.76 6.79 -10.52
C ARG A 87 -7.56 7.66 -10.90
N THR A 88 -6.35 7.20 -10.63
CA THR A 88 -5.13 7.96 -10.91
C THR A 88 -4.85 8.02 -12.41
N ALA A 89 -5.06 6.92 -13.14
CA ALA A 89 -4.96 6.91 -14.60
C ALA A 89 -5.97 7.87 -15.24
N ALA A 90 -7.22 7.89 -14.76
CA ALA A 90 -8.24 8.83 -15.23
C ALA A 90 -7.85 10.30 -14.97
N ALA A 91 -7.23 10.59 -13.81
CA ALA A 91 -6.77 11.95 -13.49
C ALA A 91 -5.58 12.41 -14.36
N LEU A 92 -4.75 11.49 -14.84
CA LEU A 92 -3.61 11.78 -15.73
C LEU A 92 -4.03 11.94 -17.20
N ALA A 93 -5.11 11.28 -17.62
CA ALA A 93 -5.54 11.22 -19.01
C ALA A 93 -5.74 12.58 -19.70
N PRO A 94 -6.32 13.62 -19.07
CA PRO A 94 -6.47 14.94 -19.69
C PRO A 94 -5.14 15.61 -20.10
N ARG A 95 -4.03 15.21 -19.49
CA ARG A 95 -2.68 15.67 -19.83
C ARG A 95 -1.91 14.72 -20.74
N GLY A 96 -2.58 13.69 -21.26
CA GLY A 96 -1.95 12.60 -22.00
C GLY A 96 -0.98 11.76 -21.14
N GLY A 97 -1.06 11.89 -19.81
CA GLY A 97 -0.22 11.13 -18.89
C GLY A 97 -0.66 9.67 -18.79
N THR A 98 0.26 8.81 -18.39
CA THR A 98 0.02 7.38 -18.22
C THR A 98 0.56 6.89 -16.89
N LEU A 99 -0.13 5.92 -16.31
CA LEU A 99 0.30 5.22 -15.11
C LEU A 99 0.91 3.88 -15.53
N VAL A 100 2.13 3.59 -15.10
CA VAL A 100 2.94 2.47 -15.59
C VAL A 100 3.31 1.54 -14.42
N PRO A 101 2.86 0.28 -14.40
CA PRO A 101 3.31 -0.66 -13.39
C PRO A 101 4.79 -0.96 -13.61
N VAL A 102 5.59 -0.88 -12.56
CA VAL A 102 7.01 -1.26 -12.61
C VAL A 102 7.21 -2.66 -12.04
N ALA A 103 8.14 -3.42 -12.64
CA ALA A 103 8.44 -4.78 -12.19
C ALA A 103 9.23 -4.81 -10.88
N ALA A 104 10.07 -3.80 -10.65
CA ALA A 104 10.88 -3.64 -9.45
C ALA A 104 10.67 -2.25 -8.87
N ASN A 105 10.50 -2.19 -7.54
CA ASN A 105 10.36 -0.92 -6.85
C ASN A 105 11.73 -0.21 -6.81
N PRO A 106 11.88 0.99 -7.41
CA PRO A 106 13.15 1.72 -7.41
C PRO A 106 13.61 2.13 -6.01
N ILE A 107 12.70 2.20 -5.03
CA ILE A 107 13.06 2.43 -3.63
C ILE A 107 13.85 1.24 -3.08
N ASP A 108 13.44 0.01 -3.39
CA ASP A 108 14.11 -1.20 -2.93
C ASP A 108 15.55 -1.30 -3.46
N ALA A 109 15.83 -0.73 -4.64
CA ALA A 109 17.17 -0.69 -5.21
C ALA A 109 18.11 0.31 -4.53
N LEU A 110 17.55 1.31 -3.83
CA LEU A 110 18.30 2.35 -3.11
C LEU A 110 18.41 2.06 -1.61
N TRP A 111 17.66 1.07 -1.10
CA TRP A 111 17.55 0.76 0.32
C TRP A 111 18.66 -0.23 0.75
N ALA A 112 19.85 0.29 1.02
CA ALA A 112 21.04 -0.51 1.28
C ALA A 112 20.99 -1.32 2.60
N ASP A 113 20.32 -0.80 3.62
CA ASP A 113 20.19 -1.37 4.97
C ASP A 113 18.78 -1.93 5.24
N ARG A 114 18.08 -2.35 4.18
CA ARG A 114 16.74 -2.92 4.29
C ARG A 114 16.73 -4.10 5.28
N PRO A 115 15.88 -4.08 6.32
CA PRO A 115 15.73 -5.22 7.21
C PRO A 115 15.25 -6.45 6.45
N GLU A 116 15.81 -7.61 6.80
CA GLU A 116 15.32 -8.89 6.29
C GLU A 116 13.89 -9.16 6.77
N PRO A 117 13.07 -9.87 5.99
CA PRO A 117 11.78 -10.36 6.47
C PRO A 117 11.94 -11.20 7.74
N SER A 118 10.96 -11.12 8.65
CA SER A 118 10.91 -11.95 9.85
C SER A 118 11.02 -13.43 9.51
N ASP A 119 11.94 -14.14 10.16
CA ASP A 119 12.09 -15.60 10.07
C ASP A 119 11.28 -16.34 11.15
N ALA A 120 10.41 -15.62 11.86
CA ALA A 120 9.61 -16.18 12.94
C ALA A 120 8.67 -17.30 12.45
N PRO A 121 8.62 -18.45 13.14
CA PRO A 121 7.75 -19.55 12.74
C PRO A 121 6.28 -19.19 12.98
N LEU A 122 5.41 -19.64 12.06
CA LEU A 122 3.97 -19.55 12.25
C LEU A 122 3.51 -20.51 13.37
N ALA A 123 2.75 -19.99 14.33
CA ALA A 123 2.12 -20.78 15.37
C ALA A 123 0.67 -21.15 14.98
N VAL A 124 0.26 -22.38 15.27
CA VAL A 124 -1.14 -22.81 15.11
C VAL A 124 -1.92 -22.51 16.38
N GLN A 125 -3.00 -21.75 16.25
CA GLN A 125 -3.97 -21.48 17.31
C GLN A 125 -4.81 -22.75 17.56
N PRO A 126 -4.81 -23.31 18.78
CA PRO A 126 -5.63 -24.47 19.11
C PRO A 126 -7.13 -24.23 18.90
N ASP A 127 -7.85 -25.26 18.46
CA ASP A 127 -9.29 -25.18 18.19
C ASP A 127 -10.10 -24.76 19.42
N THR A 128 -9.66 -25.13 20.63
CA THR A 128 -10.27 -24.72 21.91
C THR A 128 -10.23 -23.21 22.14
N LEU A 129 -9.27 -22.51 21.53
CA LEU A 129 -9.13 -21.05 21.60
C LEU A 129 -9.72 -20.36 20.36
N ALA A 130 -9.71 -21.04 19.21
CA ALA A 130 -10.30 -20.53 17.97
C ALA A 130 -11.83 -20.72 17.91
N GLY A 131 -12.39 -21.61 18.73
CA GLY A 131 -13.80 -21.98 18.77
C GLY A 131 -14.23 -22.95 17.66
N ARG A 132 -13.36 -23.21 16.67
CA ARG A 132 -13.60 -24.12 15.54
C ARG A 132 -12.31 -24.49 14.81
N SER A 133 -12.32 -25.63 14.13
CA SER A 133 -11.17 -26.09 13.36
C SER A 133 -10.97 -25.27 12.08
N ALA A 134 -9.72 -25.16 11.63
CA ALA A 134 -9.39 -24.48 10.37
C ALA A 134 -10.08 -25.14 9.16
N ALA A 135 -10.32 -26.46 9.21
CA ALA A 135 -11.02 -27.19 8.16
C ALA A 135 -12.48 -26.76 8.07
N ASP A 136 -13.18 -26.62 9.19
CA ASP A 136 -14.57 -26.17 9.23
C ASP A 136 -14.73 -24.75 8.69
N GLN A 137 -13.77 -23.86 8.99
CA GLN A 137 -13.79 -22.49 8.45
C GLN A 137 -13.70 -22.47 6.93
N ARG A 138 -12.80 -23.29 6.36
CA ARG A 138 -12.65 -23.38 4.91
C ARG A 138 -13.83 -24.07 4.24
N ALA A 139 -14.47 -25.03 4.93
CA ALA A 139 -15.71 -25.63 4.44
C ALA A 139 -16.83 -24.58 4.34
N GLU A 140 -17.00 -23.74 5.37
CA GLU A 140 -17.97 -22.63 5.34
C GLU A 140 -17.66 -21.63 4.21
N ILE A 141 -16.38 -21.25 4.03
CA ILE A 141 -15.96 -20.39 2.91
C ILE A 141 -16.32 -21.05 1.58
N ALA A 142 -16.08 -22.35 1.42
CA ALA A 142 -16.39 -23.07 0.18
C ALA A 142 -17.90 -23.13 -0.08
N ASP A 143 -18.72 -23.36 0.95
CA ASP A 143 -20.18 -23.36 0.84
C ASP A 143 -20.70 -21.99 0.44
N TRP A 144 -20.17 -20.93 1.06
CA TRP A 144 -20.48 -19.55 0.68
C TRP A 144 -20.08 -19.24 -0.77
N LEU A 145 -18.90 -19.66 -1.22
CA LEU A 145 -18.46 -19.47 -2.61
C LEU A 145 -19.40 -20.13 -3.62
N ARG A 146 -19.83 -21.37 -3.34
CA ARG A 146 -20.81 -22.07 -4.19
C ARG A 146 -22.14 -21.32 -4.24
N ALA A 147 -22.61 -20.79 -3.11
CA ALA A 147 -23.82 -19.98 -3.07
C ALA A 147 -23.71 -18.66 -3.87
N GLN A 148 -22.50 -18.11 -4.00
CA GLN A 148 -22.23 -16.94 -4.85
C GLN A 148 -21.97 -17.29 -6.32
N GLY A 149 -21.92 -18.58 -6.68
CA GLY A 149 -21.56 -19.03 -8.03
C GLY A 149 -20.11 -18.72 -8.41
N ALA A 150 -19.21 -18.61 -7.42
CA ALA A 150 -17.80 -18.31 -7.63
C ALA A 150 -16.93 -19.58 -7.55
N ASP A 151 -15.96 -19.71 -8.45
CA ASP A 151 -15.04 -20.85 -8.49
C ASP A 151 -13.87 -20.73 -7.50
N ALA A 152 -13.51 -19.50 -7.11
CA ALA A 152 -12.33 -19.23 -6.30
C ALA A 152 -12.47 -17.96 -5.44
N LEU A 153 -11.68 -17.91 -4.37
CA LEU A 153 -11.50 -16.74 -3.51
C LEU A 153 -10.02 -16.40 -3.39
N VAL A 154 -9.69 -15.11 -3.51
CA VAL A 154 -8.36 -14.60 -3.23
C VAL A 154 -8.37 -13.90 -1.86
N LEU A 155 -7.60 -14.42 -0.92
CA LEU A 155 -7.39 -13.80 0.39
C LEU A 155 -6.05 -13.05 0.39
N SER A 156 -6.10 -11.72 0.31
CA SER A 156 -4.90 -10.86 0.35
C SER A 156 -4.64 -10.24 1.72
N ALA A 157 -5.66 -10.12 2.57
CA ALA A 157 -5.51 -9.62 3.92
C ALA A 157 -4.88 -10.68 4.82
N LEU A 158 -3.75 -10.35 5.46
CA LEU A 158 -3.02 -11.26 6.35
C LEU A 158 -3.89 -11.80 7.49
N ALA A 159 -4.76 -10.96 8.07
CA ALA A 159 -5.69 -11.37 9.11
C ALA A 159 -6.70 -12.43 8.62
N SER A 160 -7.18 -12.30 7.37
CA SER A 160 -8.10 -13.28 6.77
C SER A 160 -7.41 -14.61 6.52
N VAL A 161 -6.17 -14.59 6.04
CA VAL A 161 -5.34 -15.80 5.88
C VAL A 161 -5.08 -16.45 7.24
N ALA A 162 -4.60 -15.68 8.22
CA ALA A 162 -4.34 -16.15 9.57
C ALA A 162 -5.58 -16.78 10.22
N TRP A 163 -6.76 -16.19 10.02
CA TRP A 163 -8.01 -16.74 10.52
C TRP A 163 -8.36 -18.05 9.82
N ALA A 164 -8.42 -18.10 8.48
CA ALA A 164 -8.83 -19.27 7.70
C ALA A 164 -7.97 -20.53 7.92
N PHE A 165 -6.73 -20.34 8.41
CA PHE A 165 -5.80 -21.43 8.71
C PHE A 165 -5.55 -21.63 10.21
N ASN A 166 -6.23 -20.90 11.11
CA ASN A 166 -5.91 -20.85 12.54
C ASN A 166 -4.42 -20.54 12.79
N GLY A 167 -3.76 -19.74 11.94
CA GLY A 167 -2.36 -19.36 12.06
C GLY A 167 -2.16 -18.04 12.81
N ARG A 168 -1.03 -17.88 13.49
CA ARG A 168 -0.56 -16.62 14.10
C ARG A 168 0.92 -16.44 13.78
N GLY A 169 1.31 -15.23 13.40
CA GLY A 169 2.69 -14.84 13.13
C GLY A 169 3.06 -13.58 13.91
N THR A 170 4.36 -13.25 13.90
CA THR A 170 4.96 -12.09 14.58
C THR A 170 5.93 -11.38 13.65
#